data_AF-A0A837HQG3-F1
#
_entry.id   AF-A0A837HQG3-F1
#
_cell.length_a   1.000
_cell.length_b   1.000
_cell.length_c   1.000
_cell.angle_alpha   90.00
_cell.angle_beta   90.00
_cell.angle_gamma   90.00
#
_symmetry.space_group_name_H-M   'P 1'
#
loop_
_entity.id
_entity.type
_entity.pdbx_description
1 polymer ?
#
loop_
_entity_poly.entity_id
_entity_poly.type
_entity_poly.pdbx_seq_one_letter_code
_entity_poly.pdbx_strand_id
1 'polypeptide(L)'
;MVDEDESLEISRDDSAESEIVFEQGIEISVSLPHKKVKELHALSGGERSLTSIALLFAMSQVNPPPFLVLDETDAALDEANSRKYGDMLEKLSKHSQLIVVTHNRETMSRAGVLYGVTIGSNGASKLLSVKFDEATQIAK
;
A
#
# COMPACT_ATOMS: atom_id res chain seq x y z
N MET A 1 -76.99 -26.69 10.86
CA MET A 1 -76.15 -27.83 10.45
C MET A 1 -75.11 -27.19 9.53
N VAL A 2 -74.16 -26.41 10.06
CA VAL A 2 -73.00 -26.77 10.90
C VAL A 2 -72.30 -28.00 10.34
N ASP A 3 -71.37 -27.75 9.45
CA ASP A 3 -70.14 -28.50 9.19
C ASP A 3 -69.08 -27.39 9.09
N GLU A 4 -68.46 -26.97 10.21
CA GLU A 4 -67.21 -27.48 10.79
C GLU A 4 -66.00 -27.32 9.86
N ASP A 5 -65.31 -26.20 10.08
CA ASP A 5 -63.85 -26.12 10.26
C ASP A 5 -62.95 -26.85 9.26
N GLU A 6 -62.66 -26.21 8.13
CA GLU A 6 -61.33 -26.32 7.50
C GLU A 6 -60.54 -25.04 7.81
N SER A 7 -59.95 -25.02 9.00
CA SER A 7 -58.84 -24.13 9.31
C SER A 7 -57.72 -24.39 8.30
N LEU A 8 -57.49 -23.43 7.41
CA LEU A 8 -56.25 -23.33 6.64
C LEU A 8 -55.10 -23.24 7.65
N GLU A 9 -54.47 -24.39 7.93
CA GLU A 9 -53.15 -24.42 8.56
C GLU A 9 -52.20 -23.71 7.61
N ILE A 10 -51.96 -22.43 7.90
CA ILE A 10 -50.78 -21.73 7.39
C ILE A 10 -49.61 -22.47 8.03
N SER A 11 -49.08 -23.45 7.30
CA SER A 11 -47.79 -24.04 7.57
C SER A 11 -46.81 -22.86 7.66
N ARG A 12 -46.42 -22.52 8.90
CA ARG A 12 -45.25 -21.70 9.13
C ARG A 12 -44.09 -22.48 8.53
N ASP A 13 -43.71 -22.06 7.34
CA ASP A 13 -42.48 -22.47 6.72
C ASP A 13 -41.35 -21.86 7.54
N ASP A 14 -41.03 -22.49 8.67
CA ASP A 14 -39.81 -22.29 9.45
C ASP A 14 -38.62 -22.92 8.68
N SER A 15 -38.53 -22.66 7.37
CA SER A 15 -37.39 -23.11 6.56
C SER A 15 -36.43 -21.95 6.32
N ALA A 16 -35.37 -22.00 7.14
CA ALA A 16 -34.12 -21.30 6.96
C ALA A 16 -34.23 -19.77 6.96
N GLU A 17 -34.14 -19.17 8.15
CA GLU A 17 -33.09 -18.17 8.34
C GLU A 17 -31.78 -18.82 7.90
N SER A 18 -31.51 -18.80 6.59
CA SER A 18 -30.17 -18.96 6.08
C SER A 18 -29.40 -17.85 6.77
N GLU A 19 -28.65 -18.20 7.81
CA GLU A 19 -27.59 -17.34 8.33
C GLU A 19 -26.84 -16.91 7.09
N ILE A 20 -26.99 -15.64 6.70
CA ILE A 20 -26.16 -15.04 5.67
C ILE A 20 -24.78 -15.04 6.31
N VAL A 21 -24.04 -16.11 6.08
CA VAL A 21 -22.63 -16.19 6.42
C VAL A 21 -21.99 -15.19 5.49
N PHE A 22 -21.80 -13.96 6.00
CA PHE A 22 -20.94 -13.01 5.34
C PHE A 22 -19.57 -13.69 5.24
N GLU A 23 -19.15 -14.03 4.01
CA GLU A 23 -17.75 -14.36 3.77
C GLU A 23 -16.94 -13.12 4.18
N GLN A 24 -16.41 -13.14 5.40
CA GLN A 24 -15.61 -12.05 5.95
C GLN A 24 -14.26 -12.06 5.23
N GLY A 25 -14.07 -11.07 4.36
CA GLY A 25 -12.82 -10.91 3.62
C GLY A 25 -12.82 -9.65 2.76
N ILE A 26 -11.62 -9.23 2.35
CA ILE A 26 -11.44 -8.20 1.32
C ILE A 26 -10.75 -8.89 0.14
N GLU A 27 -11.43 -8.96 -0.99
CA GLU A 27 -10.83 -9.43 -2.25
C GLU A 27 -10.19 -8.24 -2.98
N ILE A 28 -8.92 -8.40 -3.39
CA ILE A 28 -8.18 -7.39 -4.15
C ILE A 28 -8.05 -7.88 -5.59
N SER A 29 -8.67 -7.16 -6.53
CA SER A 29 -8.52 -7.39 -7.97
C SER A 29 -7.66 -6.30 -8.62
N VAL A 30 -6.83 -6.69 -9.59
CA VAL A 30 -5.91 -5.79 -10.29
C VAL A 30 -6.05 -5.95 -11.79
N SER A 31 -6.15 -4.85 -12.53
CA SER A 31 -6.19 -4.85 -13.99
C SER A 31 -4.99 -4.10 -14.54
N LEU A 32 -4.19 -4.77 -15.37
CA LEU A 32 -2.99 -4.19 -15.98
C LEU A 32 -3.24 -3.90 -17.47
N PRO A 33 -2.67 -2.81 -18.04
CA PRO A 33 -2.97 -2.36 -19.41
C PRO A 33 -2.80 -3.42 -20.51
N HIS A 34 -1.89 -4.37 -20.31
CA HIS A 34 -1.56 -5.40 -21.30
C HIS A 34 -1.70 -6.83 -20.77
N LYS A 35 -2.28 -7.00 -19.58
CA LYS A 35 -2.33 -8.29 -18.90
C LYS A 35 -3.62 -8.44 -18.09
N LYS A 36 -4.42 -9.45 -18.46
CA LYS A 36 -5.55 -9.90 -17.65
C LYS A 36 -5.02 -10.74 -16.49
N VAL A 37 -5.05 -10.18 -15.28
CA VAL A 37 -4.64 -10.86 -14.06
C VAL A 37 -5.86 -11.57 -13.49
N LYS A 38 -5.80 -12.91 -13.36
CA LYS A 38 -6.87 -13.69 -12.71
C LYS A 38 -6.64 -13.85 -11.21
N GLU A 39 -5.38 -13.92 -10.79
CA GLU A 39 -5.00 -14.10 -9.39
C GLU A 39 -3.78 -13.23 -9.08
N LEU A 40 -3.70 -12.67 -7.86
CA LEU A 40 -2.59 -11.80 -7.43
C LEU A 40 -1.22 -12.50 -7.51
N HIS A 41 -1.18 -13.82 -7.35
CA HIS A 41 0.05 -14.61 -7.46
C HIS A 41 0.67 -14.56 -8.86
N ALA A 42 -0.13 -14.27 -9.89
CA ALA A 42 0.34 -14.14 -11.27
C ALA A 42 1.05 -12.80 -11.54
N LEU A 43 1.07 -11.86 -10.59
CA LEU A 43 1.81 -10.60 -10.69
C LEU A 43 3.33 -10.85 -10.59
N SER A 44 4.12 -10.14 -11.40
CA SER A 44 5.57 -10.08 -11.23
C SER A 44 5.93 -9.47 -9.87
N GLY A 45 7.19 -9.59 -9.44
CA GLY A 45 7.65 -8.97 -8.20
C GLY A 45 7.38 -7.46 -8.16
N GLY A 46 7.77 -6.74 -9.22
CA GLY A 46 7.52 -5.30 -9.33
C GLY A 46 6.04 -4.93 -9.42
N GLU A 47 5.23 -5.70 -10.16
CA GLU A 47 3.77 -5.48 -10.25
C GLU A 47 3.10 -5.64 -8.88
N ARG A 48 3.52 -6.64 -8.11
CA ARG A 48 3.00 -6.92 -6.76
C ARG A 48 3.40 -5.83 -5.78
N SER A 49 4.66 -5.41 -5.78
CA SER A 49 5.13 -4.29 -4.96
C SER A 49 4.36 -3.01 -5.26
N LEU A 50 4.19 -2.67 -6.55
CA LEU A 50 3.46 -1.47 -6.94
C LEU A 50 1.98 -1.52 -6.53
N THR A 51 1.35 -2.70 -6.63
CA THR A 51 -0.03 -2.90 -6.16
C THR A 51 -0.14 -2.69 -4.65
N SER A 52 0.75 -3.28 -3.86
CA SER A 52 0.77 -3.11 -2.40
C SER A 52 0.99 -1.66 -1.99
N ILE A 53 1.92 -0.97 -2.68
CA ILE A 53 2.18 0.46 -2.48
C ILE A 53 0.94 1.29 -2.80
N ALA A 54 0.27 1.01 -3.92
CA ALA A 54 -0.95 1.72 -4.30
C ALA A 54 -2.06 1.54 -3.25
N LEU A 55 -2.23 0.33 -2.70
CA LEU A 55 -3.19 0.07 -1.63
C LEU A 55 -2.82 0.82 -0.35
N LEU A 56 -1.56 0.76 0.08
CA LEU A 56 -1.06 1.49 1.26
C LEU A 56 -1.35 2.99 1.15
N PHE A 57 -1.10 3.56 -0.03
CA PHE A 57 -1.33 4.97 -0.31
C PHE A 57 -2.80 5.35 -0.46
N ALA A 58 -3.66 4.43 -0.88
CA ALA A 58 -5.11 4.64 -0.86
C ALA A 58 -5.61 4.69 0.58
N MET A 59 -5.14 3.78 1.45
CA MET A 59 -5.50 3.74 2.86
C MET A 59 -5.02 4.99 3.62
N SER A 60 -3.79 5.44 3.37
CA SER A 60 -3.23 6.62 4.02
C SER A 60 -3.94 7.92 3.62
N GLN A 61 -4.60 7.99 2.46
CA GLN A 61 -5.38 9.17 2.08
C GLN A 61 -6.72 9.26 2.81
N VAL A 62 -7.30 8.12 3.22
CA VAL A 62 -8.56 8.10 3.98
C VAL A 62 -8.32 8.48 5.44
N ASN A 63 -7.27 7.94 6.05
CA ASN A 63 -6.89 8.25 7.42
C ASN A 63 -5.35 8.42 7.49
N PRO A 64 -4.85 9.64 7.24
CA PRO A 64 -3.41 9.88 7.18
C PRO A 64 -2.77 9.69 8.55
N PRO A 65 -1.81 8.76 8.69
CA PRO A 65 -1.06 8.63 9.92
C PRO A 65 -0.17 9.87 10.13
N PRO A 66 0.23 10.19 11.37
CA PRO A 66 1.14 11.30 11.63
C PRO A 66 2.50 11.09 10.93
N PHE A 67 2.96 9.83 10.83
CA PHE A 67 4.14 9.46 10.08
C PHE A 67 4.01 8.06 9.45
N LEU A 68 4.80 7.80 8.42
CA LEU A 68 4.89 6.51 7.73
C LEU A 68 6.36 6.14 7.51
N VAL A 69 6.71 4.88 7.80
CA VAL A 69 8.05 4.34 7.58
C VAL A 69 7.99 3.34 6.43
N LEU A 70 8.82 3.55 5.41
CA LEU A 70 8.90 2.71 4.22
C LEU A 70 10.33 2.19 4.08
N ASP A 71 10.51 0.88 4.22
CA ASP A 71 11.82 0.23 4.18
C ASP A 71 11.98 -0.56 2.88
N GLU A 72 12.87 -0.09 2.00
CA GLU A 72 13.23 -0.67 0.69
C GLU A 72 12.03 -1.08 -0.19
N THR A 73 10.89 -0.39 -0.03
CA THR A 73 9.66 -0.74 -0.76
C THR A 73 9.76 -0.54 -2.28
N ASP A 74 10.76 0.22 -2.73
CA ASP A 74 11.06 0.50 -4.13
C ASP A 74 12.14 -0.41 -4.74
N ALA A 75 12.67 -1.39 -3.99
CA ALA A 75 13.76 -2.27 -4.45
C ALA A 75 13.41 -3.10 -5.70
N ALA A 76 12.13 -3.40 -5.91
CA ALA A 76 11.66 -4.19 -7.06
C ALA A 76 11.22 -3.33 -8.27
N LEU A 77 11.38 -2.00 -8.19
CA LEU A 77 10.91 -1.08 -9.23
C LEU A 77 12.02 -0.77 -10.24
N ASP A 78 11.65 -0.72 -11.53
CA ASP A 78 12.50 -0.14 -12.57
C ASP A 78 12.56 1.39 -12.45
N GLU A 79 13.41 2.05 -13.25
CA GLU A 79 13.61 3.50 -13.19
C GLU A 79 12.32 4.30 -13.47
N ALA A 80 11.51 3.86 -14.43
CA ALA A 80 10.28 4.55 -14.81
C ALA A 80 9.21 4.47 -13.69
N ASN A 81 9.08 3.32 -13.04
CA ASN A 81 8.17 3.15 -11.91
C ASN A 81 8.72 3.77 -10.62
N SER A 82 10.05 3.84 -10.45
CA SER A 82 10.70 4.55 -9.34
C SER A 82 10.39 6.04 -9.38
N ARG A 83 10.36 6.66 -10.57
CA ARG A 83 9.92 8.06 -10.72
C ARG A 83 8.48 8.27 -10.29
N LYS A 84 7.56 7.42 -10.77
CA LYS A 84 6.14 7.48 -10.38
C LYS A 84 5.97 7.30 -8.87
N TYR A 85 6.71 6.36 -8.29
CA TYR A 85 6.74 6.10 -6.86
C TYR A 85 7.22 7.35 -6.09
N GLY A 86 8.31 7.97 -6.52
CA GLY A 86 8.81 9.22 -5.94
C GLY A 86 7.79 10.35 -5.99
N ASP A 87 7.09 10.53 -7.12
CA ASP A 87 6.03 11.54 -7.26
C ASP A 87 4.84 11.26 -6.33
N MET A 88 4.56 9.99 -6.02
CA MET A 88 3.54 9.62 -5.02
C MET A 88 3.99 9.95 -3.59
N LEU A 89 5.24 9.66 -3.24
CA LEU A 89 5.81 10.02 -1.95
C LEU A 89 5.77 11.54 -1.71
N GLU A 90 6.10 12.33 -2.72
CA GLU A 90 6.04 13.79 -2.63
C GLU A 90 4.61 14.31 -2.39
N LYS A 91 3.60 13.65 -2.94
CA LYS A 91 2.19 14.00 -2.66
C LYS A 91 1.80 13.65 -1.23
N LEU A 92 2.23 12.48 -0.75
CA LEU A 92 1.89 12.01 0.59
C LEU A 92 2.61 12.75 1.70
N SER A 93 3.83 13.23 1.44
CA SER A 93 4.59 14.03 2.40
C SER A 93 3.89 15.33 2.81
N LYS A 94 2.90 15.78 2.01
CA LYS A 94 2.04 16.93 2.31
C LYS A 94 1.03 16.64 3.43
N HIS A 95 0.74 15.37 3.70
CA HIS A 95 -0.28 14.93 4.66
C HIS A 95 0.31 14.16 5.84
N SER A 96 1.39 13.41 5.61
CA SER A 96 2.05 12.57 6.62
C SER A 96 3.57 12.74 6.54
N GLN A 97 4.26 12.70 7.68
CA GLN A 97 5.73 12.68 7.65
C GLN A 97 6.23 11.34 7.13
N LEU A 98 7.12 11.35 6.13
CA LEU A 98 7.67 10.12 5.54
C LEU A 98 9.11 9.90 6.00
N ILE A 99 9.40 8.67 6.43
CA ILE A 99 10.76 8.15 6.66
C ILE A 99 10.95 7.01 5.67
N VAL A 100 11.83 7.21 4.69
CA VAL A 100 12.08 6.22 3.63
C VAL A 100 13.51 5.74 3.72
N VAL A 101 13.68 4.42 3.81
CA VAL A 101 14.98 3.75 3.69
C VAL A 101 15.06 3.20 2.26
N THR A 102 16.03 3.67 1.49
CA THR A 102 16.18 3.30 0.09
C THR A 102 17.62 3.49 -0.37
N HIS A 103 18.01 2.74 -1.39
CA HIS A 103 19.23 2.96 -2.17
C HIS A 103 18.93 3.45 -3.60
N ASN A 104 17.66 3.70 -3.94
CA ASN A 104 17.21 4.13 -5.26
C ASN A 104 17.42 5.64 -5.46
N ARG A 105 18.19 6.01 -6.49
CA ARG A 105 18.53 7.41 -6.77
C ARG A 105 17.32 8.27 -7.13
N GLU A 106 16.34 7.72 -7.83
CA GLU A 106 15.13 8.46 -8.19
C GLU A 106 14.33 8.81 -6.93
N THR A 107 14.14 7.85 -6.02
CA THR A 107 13.48 8.07 -4.72
C THR A 107 14.25 9.06 -3.86
N MET A 108 15.57 8.91 -3.75
CA MET A 108 16.43 9.84 -3.01
C MET A 108 16.32 11.28 -3.54
N SER A 109 16.18 11.46 -4.86
CA SER A 109 16.07 12.80 -5.48
C SER A 109 14.80 13.57 -5.10
N ARG A 110 13.79 12.88 -4.57
CA ARG A 110 12.52 13.47 -4.09
C ARG A 110 12.53 13.80 -2.59
N ALA A 111 13.58 13.41 -1.86
CA ALA A 111 13.67 13.62 -0.43
C ALA A 111 14.09 15.06 -0.09
N GLY A 112 13.44 15.68 0.90
CA GLY A 112 13.86 17.00 1.40
C GLY A 112 15.14 16.94 2.24
N VAL A 113 15.36 15.84 2.96
CA VAL A 113 16.56 15.62 3.78
C VAL A 113 17.04 14.19 3.57
N LEU A 114 18.34 14.02 3.39
CA LEU A 114 18.98 12.71 3.31
C LEU A 114 19.80 12.45 4.57
N TYR A 115 19.64 11.25 5.12
CA TYR A 115 20.47 10.73 6.20
C TYR A 115 21.25 9.54 5.68
N GLY A 116 22.54 9.72 5.43
CA GLY A 116 23.46 8.65 5.09
C GLY A 116 23.87 7.89 6.36
N VAL A 117 23.73 6.58 6.36
CA VAL A 117 24.21 5.72 7.45
C VAL A 117 25.48 5.01 6.99
N THR A 118 26.55 5.13 7.78
CA THR A 118 27.85 4.51 7.52
C THR A 118 28.28 3.69 8.73
N ILE A 119 29.19 2.74 8.55
CA ILE A 119 29.75 1.93 9.65
C ILE A 119 31.14 2.45 9.97
N GLY A 120 31.36 2.85 11.23
CA GLY A 120 32.66 3.29 11.73
C GLY A 120 33.65 2.15 11.92
N SER A 121 34.92 2.48 12.15
CA SER A 121 35.99 1.49 12.41
C SER A 121 35.76 0.64 13.66
N ASN A 122 34.91 1.08 14.58
CA ASN A 122 34.48 0.35 15.76
C ASN A 122 33.23 -0.54 15.52
N GLY A 123 32.76 -0.65 14.26
CA GLY A 123 31.56 -1.40 13.90
C GLY A 123 30.23 -0.72 14.26
N ALA A 124 30.27 0.48 14.87
CA ALA A 124 29.06 1.22 15.21
C ALA A 124 28.57 2.06 14.02
N SER A 125 27.25 2.14 13.86
CA SER A 125 26.62 3.00 12.86
C SER A 125 26.85 4.48 13.18
N LYS A 126 27.22 5.26 12.16
CA LYS A 126 27.39 6.71 12.20
C LYS A 126 26.51 7.36 11.15
N LEU A 127 25.79 8.39 11.56
CA LEU A 127 24.83 9.12 10.74
C LEU A 127 25.47 10.38 10.15
N LEU A 128 25.28 10.60 8.86
CA LEU A 128 25.67 11.78 8.09
C LEU A 128 24.39 12.43 7.58
N SER A 129 24.07 13.63 8.05
CA SER A 129 22.92 14.39 7.54
C SER A 129 23.37 15.32 6.42
N VAL A 130 22.66 15.28 5.30
CA VAL A 130 22.88 16.18 4.17
C VAL A 130 21.52 16.73 3.73
N LYS A 131 21.36 18.05 3.72
CA LYS A 131 20.21 18.69 3.07
C LYS A 131 20.44 18.68 1.56
N PHE A 132 19.48 18.19 0.78
CA PHE A 132 19.67 18.00 -0.66
C PHE A 132 19.94 19.33 -1.41
N ASP A 133 19.33 20.42 -0.94
CA ASP A 133 19.54 21.79 -1.43
C ASP A 133 20.99 22.28 -1.24
N GLU A 134 21.69 21.78 -0.22
CA GLU A 134 23.11 22.08 0.04
C GLU A 134 24.04 21.10 -0.70
N ALA A 135 23.61 19.84 -0.88
CA ALA A 135 24.39 18.78 -1.54
C ALA A 135 24.66 19.05 -3.02
N THR A 136 23.67 19.60 -3.73
CA THR A 136 23.79 19.93 -5.16
C THR A 136 24.81 21.04 -5.43
N GLN A 137 25.16 21.86 -4.43
CA GLN A 137 26.24 22.85 -4.53
C GLN A 137 27.64 22.28 -4.30
N ILE A 138 27.75 21.17 -3.56
CA ILE A 138 29.03 20.53 -3.20
C ILE A 138 29.51 19.56 -4.28
N ALA A 139 28.60 19.05 -5.12
CA ALA A 139 28.91 18.09 -6.18
C ALA A 139 29.45 18.70 -7.49
N LYS A 140 29.97 19.94 -7.46
CA LYS A 140 30.61 20.61 -8.62
C LYS A 140 32.12 20.58 -8.54
#